data_AF-A0A4R9LMI5-F1
#
_entry.id   AF-A0A4R9LMI5-F1
#
_cell.length_a   1.000
_cell.length_b   1.000
_cell.length_c   1.000
_cell.angle_alpha   90.00
_cell.angle_beta   90.00
_cell.angle_gamma   90.00
#
_symmetry.space_group_name_H-M   'P 1'
#
loop_
_entity.id
_entity.type
_entity.pdbx_description
1 polymer ?
#
loop_
_entity_poly.entity_id
_entity_poly.type
_entity_poly.pdbx_seq_one_letter_code
_entity_poly.pdbx_strand_id
1 'polypeptide(L)'
;MNETFFLPWPYKLTAKELIDYEETVSHVYRLARTWFTDLLDNNKFGIRLAALSPEEFFAFVRSQEYVKDPDRIEFLNRPRISIALAGTGHPFDCDDRTILSLSYFMLQNYMNKIFGKPRLYDYRVLVVGRFADPHHIYIEYKKTDSIKWIPFDPTYPHNEYGVAPFVPGFIRYFYD
;
A
#
# COMPACT_ATOMS: atom_id res chain seq x y z
N MET A 1 -10.92 16.69 22.14
CA MET A 1 -10.95 17.83 21.20
C MET A 1 -10.61 17.27 19.83
N ASN A 2 -11.57 17.24 18.91
CA ASN A 2 -11.32 16.79 17.53
C ASN A 2 -10.76 17.97 16.74
N GLU A 3 -9.44 18.10 16.70
CA GLU A 3 -8.80 18.98 15.73
C GLU A 3 -9.05 18.39 14.35
N THR A 4 -9.90 19.06 13.57
CA THR A 4 -10.08 18.73 12.16
C THR A 4 -8.79 19.16 11.46
N PHE A 5 -7.91 18.21 11.15
CA PHE A 5 -6.71 18.48 10.37
C PHE A 5 -7.12 18.96 8.98
N PHE A 6 -7.09 20.28 8.76
CA PHE A 6 -7.23 20.85 7.42
C PHE A 6 -5.95 20.55 6.65
N LEU A 7 -5.99 19.47 5.88
CA LEU A 7 -4.93 19.18 4.93
C LEU A 7 -5.22 19.92 3.62
N PRO A 8 -4.20 20.54 2.98
CA PRO A 8 -4.39 21.29 1.73
C PRO A 8 -4.57 20.36 0.51
N TRP A 9 -4.85 19.09 0.74
CA TRP A 9 -5.00 18.05 -0.27
C TRP A 9 -6.20 17.16 0.08
N PRO A 10 -6.89 16.57 -0.91
CA PRO A 10 -7.97 15.63 -0.65
C PRO A 10 -7.41 14.39 0.07
N TYR A 11 -7.91 14.14 1.28
CA TYR A 11 -7.49 13.01 2.13
C TYR A 11 -8.48 11.85 2.10
N LYS A 12 -9.65 12.02 1.47
CA LYS A 12 -10.66 10.98 1.28
C LYS A 12 -11.11 10.99 -0.17
N LEU A 13 -10.99 9.86 -0.86
CA LEU A 13 -11.33 9.75 -2.28
C LEU A 13 -12.56 8.88 -2.56
N THR A 14 -12.93 8.02 -1.61
CA THR A 14 -14.08 7.11 -1.66
C THR A 14 -14.92 7.28 -0.40
N ALA A 15 -16.21 6.94 -0.47
CA ALA A 15 -17.14 7.03 0.67
C ALA A 15 -18.26 5.97 0.57
N LYS A 16 -18.00 4.89 -0.17
CA LYS A 16 -18.99 3.84 -0.47
C LYS A 16 -18.65 2.59 0.33
N GLU A 17 -19.62 1.70 0.47
CA GLU A 17 -19.42 0.35 0.97
C GLU A 17 -18.63 -0.48 -0.06
N LEU A 18 -17.72 -1.35 0.40
CA LEU A 18 -17.02 -2.37 -0.38
C LEU A 18 -18.03 -3.39 -0.93
N ILE A 19 -18.71 -3.04 -2.03
CA ILE A 19 -19.63 -3.96 -2.72
C ILE A 19 -18.86 -4.87 -3.69
N ASP A 20 -17.71 -4.40 -4.19
CA ASP A 20 -16.91 -5.09 -5.21
C ASP A 20 -15.40 -4.83 -5.01
N TYR A 21 -14.62 -5.88 -4.75
CA TYR A 21 -13.17 -5.77 -4.58
C TYR A 21 -12.46 -5.32 -5.86
N GLU A 22 -13.06 -5.50 -7.04
CA GLU A 22 -12.47 -5.05 -8.31
C GLU A 22 -12.45 -3.52 -8.41
N GLU A 23 -13.48 -2.83 -7.90
CA GLU A 23 -13.51 -1.35 -7.80
C GLU A 23 -12.40 -0.85 -6.87
N THR A 24 -12.22 -1.51 -5.72
CA THR A 24 -11.15 -1.17 -4.76
C THR A 24 -9.77 -1.39 -5.36
N VAL A 25 -9.51 -2.55 -5.99
CA VAL A 25 -8.23 -2.80 -6.68
C VAL A 25 -7.95 -1.76 -7.76
N SER A 26 -8.96 -1.38 -8.55
CA SER A 26 -8.84 -0.32 -9.56
C SER A 26 -8.44 1.02 -8.94
N HIS A 27 -9.03 1.38 -7.79
CA HIS A 27 -8.65 2.58 -7.05
C HIS A 27 -7.26 2.49 -6.43
N VAL A 28 -6.86 1.33 -5.92
CA VAL A 28 -5.52 1.09 -5.39
C VAL A 28 -4.45 1.34 -6.46
N TYR A 29 -4.61 0.74 -7.65
CA TYR A 29 -3.71 0.96 -8.78
C TYR A 29 -3.71 2.42 -9.22
N ARG A 30 -4.90 3.03 -9.38
CA ARG A 30 -5.03 4.44 -9.78
C ARG A 30 -4.30 5.36 -8.81
N LEU A 31 -4.45 5.15 -7.50
CA LEU A 31 -3.85 5.99 -6.49
C LEU A 31 -2.33 5.84 -6.44
N ALA A 32 -1.86 4.60 -6.43
CA ALA A 32 -0.42 4.33 -6.45
C ALA A 32 0.23 4.94 -7.70
N ARG A 33 -0.36 4.72 -8.88
CA ARG A 33 0.17 5.23 -10.15
C ARG A 33 0.15 6.75 -10.24
N THR A 34 -0.87 7.39 -9.69
CA THR A 34 -1.00 8.86 -9.76
C THR A 34 -0.02 9.55 -8.80
N TRP A 35 0.29 8.94 -7.65
CA TRP A 35 0.94 9.63 -6.53
C TRP A 35 2.18 8.93 -5.98
N PHE A 36 2.80 7.99 -6.70
CA PHE A 36 4.00 7.29 -6.21
C PHE A 36 5.18 8.23 -5.89
N THR A 37 5.25 9.40 -6.53
CA THR A 37 6.30 10.41 -6.28
C THR A 37 6.16 11.11 -4.93
N ASP A 38 5.03 10.98 -4.23
CA ASP A 38 4.88 11.46 -2.85
C ASP A 38 5.93 10.89 -1.91
N LEU A 39 6.44 9.69 -2.21
CA LEU A 39 7.48 9.03 -1.42
C LEU A 39 8.85 9.71 -1.50
N LEU A 40 9.01 10.71 -2.38
CA LEU A 40 10.19 11.57 -2.43
C LEU A 40 10.12 12.75 -1.45
N ASP A 41 8.93 13.05 -0.92
CA ASP A 41 8.76 14.21 -0.03
C ASP A 41 9.39 13.98 1.33
N ASN A 42 9.79 15.10 1.97
CA ASN A 42 10.07 15.09 3.40
C ASN A 42 8.79 14.70 4.15
N ASN A 43 8.93 13.81 5.13
CA ASN A 43 7.84 13.40 6.00
C ASN A 43 8.16 13.72 7.46
N LYS A 44 7.14 13.63 8.32
CA LYS A 44 7.24 13.91 9.75
C LYS A 44 8.21 13.00 10.51
N PHE A 45 8.61 11.87 9.93
CA PHE A 45 9.57 10.96 10.54
C PHE A 45 11.02 11.31 10.18
N GLY A 46 11.27 12.25 9.27
CA GLY A 46 12.61 12.62 8.82
C GLY A 46 13.32 11.52 8.01
N ILE A 47 12.58 10.52 7.51
CA ILE A 47 13.12 9.37 6.79
C ILE A 47 12.99 9.57 5.29
N ARG A 48 14.01 9.23 4.50
CA ARG A 48 13.89 9.21 3.04
C ARG A 48 13.32 7.87 2.57
N LEU A 49 12.00 7.77 2.46
CA LEU A 49 11.32 6.51 2.12
C LEU A 49 11.79 5.90 0.80
N ALA A 50 12.05 6.73 -0.22
CA ALA A 50 12.59 6.31 -1.50
C ALA A 50 13.98 5.64 -1.43
N ALA A 51 14.74 5.88 -0.36
CA ALA A 51 16.09 5.32 -0.16
C ALA A 51 16.10 4.01 0.63
N LEU A 52 14.97 3.63 1.23
CA LEU A 52 14.85 2.37 1.96
C LEU A 52 14.91 1.19 0.99
N SER A 53 15.56 0.10 1.40
CA SER A 53 15.38 -1.21 0.78
C SER A 53 13.93 -1.71 0.95
N PRO A 54 13.48 -2.71 0.17
CA PRO A 54 12.12 -3.23 0.32
C PRO A 54 11.83 -3.72 1.76
N GLU A 55 12.78 -4.38 2.41
CA GLU A 55 12.64 -4.87 3.78
C GLU A 55 12.55 -3.73 4.81
N GLU A 56 13.38 -2.68 4.66
CA GLU A 56 13.31 -1.49 5.54
C GLU A 56 12.00 -0.72 5.32
N PHE A 57 11.53 -0.61 4.07
CA PHE A 57 10.26 0.02 3.76
C PHE A 57 9.09 -0.80 4.34
N PHE A 58 9.14 -2.13 4.23
CA PHE A 58 8.19 -3.03 4.87
C PHE A 58 8.12 -2.79 6.39
N ALA A 59 9.28 -2.78 7.05
CA ALA A 59 9.37 -2.56 8.49
C ALA A 59 8.85 -1.18 8.89
N PHE A 60 9.15 -0.13 8.10
CA PHE A 60 8.61 1.21 8.29
C PHE A 60 7.08 1.20 8.25
N VAL A 61 6.47 0.68 7.18
CA VAL A 61 5.00 0.65 7.05
C VAL A 61 4.37 -0.20 8.17
N ARG A 62 4.92 -1.38 8.44
CA ARG A 62 4.43 -2.29 9.48
C ARG A 62 4.47 -1.69 10.89
N SER A 63 5.45 -0.84 11.17
CA SER A 63 5.57 -0.19 12.48
C SER A 63 4.54 0.91 12.73
N GLN A 64 3.81 1.35 11.70
CA GLN A 64 2.71 2.31 11.86
C GLN A 64 1.49 1.59 12.43
N GLU A 65 0.70 2.30 13.24
CA GLU A 65 -0.55 1.79 13.81
C GLU A 65 -1.56 1.42 12.71
N TYR A 66 -2.15 0.23 12.81
CA TYR A 66 -3.29 -0.16 11.99
C TYR A 66 -4.54 0.50 12.55
N VAL A 67 -5.22 1.27 11.71
CA VAL A 67 -6.49 1.92 12.05
C VAL A 67 -7.50 1.51 10.99
N LYS A 68 -8.49 0.71 11.38
CA LYS A 68 -9.55 0.29 10.47
C LYS A 68 -10.41 1.47 10.04
N ASP A 69 -11.04 1.31 8.89
CA ASP A 69 -12.08 2.21 8.45
C ASP A 69 -13.31 2.22 9.37
N PRO A 70 -13.99 3.38 9.51
CA PRO A 70 -15.28 3.45 10.17
C PRO A 70 -16.34 2.61 9.44
N ASP A 71 -17.29 2.07 10.19
CA ASP A 71 -18.33 1.20 9.63
C ASP A 71 -19.05 1.89 8.44
N ARG A 72 -19.13 1.18 7.32
CA ARG A 72 -19.75 1.60 6.04
C ARG A 72 -19.07 2.77 5.32
N ILE A 73 -17.84 3.13 5.69
CA ILE A 73 -17.09 4.18 5.03
C ILE A 73 -15.72 3.66 4.63
N GLU A 74 -15.50 3.47 3.33
CA GLU A 74 -14.17 3.20 2.80
C GLU A 74 -13.32 4.50 2.73
N PHE A 75 -12.10 4.48 3.26
CA PHE A 75 -11.06 5.47 3.01
C PHE A 75 -9.94 4.86 2.18
N LEU A 76 -9.79 5.38 0.95
CA LEU A 76 -8.59 5.15 0.15
C LEU A 76 -7.74 6.42 0.14
N ASN A 77 -6.60 6.35 0.83
CA ASN A 77 -5.70 7.46 1.05
C ASN A 77 -4.63 7.54 -0.04
N ARG A 78 -4.30 8.77 -0.46
CA ARG A 78 -3.08 9.05 -1.23
C ARG A 78 -1.85 8.79 -0.33
N PRO A 79 -0.71 8.31 -0.86
CA PRO A 79 0.48 7.97 -0.05
C PRO A 79 0.94 9.07 0.93
N ARG A 80 0.99 10.34 0.50
CA ARG A 80 1.37 11.45 1.40
C ARG A 80 0.42 11.59 2.60
N ILE A 81 -0.88 11.30 2.42
CA ILE A 81 -1.89 11.36 3.49
C ILE A 81 -1.58 10.31 4.54
N SER A 82 -1.42 9.06 4.10
CA SER A 82 -1.16 7.91 4.96
C SER A 82 0.06 8.18 5.82
N ILE A 83 1.13 8.72 5.24
CA ILE A 83 2.35 9.08 5.97
C ILE A 83 2.12 10.26 6.92
N ALA A 84 1.46 11.33 6.47
CA ALA A 84 1.24 12.53 7.28
C ALA A 84 0.37 12.25 8.51
N LEU A 85 -0.65 11.40 8.37
CA LEU A 85 -1.63 11.10 9.40
C LEU A 85 -1.37 9.79 10.16
N ALA A 86 -0.34 9.01 9.82
CA ALA A 86 0.02 7.78 10.55
C ALA A 86 0.18 8.04 12.07
N GLY A 87 -0.48 7.24 12.93
CA GLY A 87 -0.42 7.41 14.38
C GLY A 87 -1.22 8.61 14.93
N THR A 88 -2.13 9.19 14.13
CA THR A 88 -3.10 10.21 14.61
C THR A 88 -4.48 9.63 14.90
N GLY A 89 -4.68 8.32 14.68
CA GLY A 89 -6.00 7.68 14.69
C GLY A 89 -6.80 7.85 13.39
N HIS A 90 -6.22 8.45 12.35
CA HIS A 90 -6.80 8.45 10.99
C HIS A 90 -6.71 7.03 10.38
N PRO A 91 -7.70 6.58 9.58
CA PRO A 91 -7.66 5.28 8.94
C PRO A 91 -6.37 5.01 8.16
N PHE A 92 -5.84 3.81 8.35
CA PHE A 92 -4.63 3.33 7.70
C PHE A 92 -4.60 1.79 7.70
N ASP A 93 -5.52 1.20 6.94
CA ASP A 93 -5.78 -0.24 6.91
C ASP A 93 -5.05 -0.98 5.77
N CYS A 94 -5.55 -2.15 5.36
CA CYS A 94 -4.94 -2.97 4.32
C CYS A 94 -4.89 -2.28 2.96
N ASP A 95 -5.90 -1.51 2.59
CA ASP A 95 -5.98 -0.87 1.28
C ASP A 95 -4.97 0.26 1.15
N ASP A 96 -4.90 1.12 2.17
CA ASP A 96 -3.94 2.22 2.22
C ASP A 96 -2.49 1.74 2.25
N ARG A 97 -2.22 0.67 2.99
CA ARG A 97 -0.88 0.07 3.07
C ARG A 97 -0.52 -0.60 1.75
N THR A 98 -1.49 -1.16 1.04
CA THR A 98 -1.30 -1.68 -0.31
C THR A 98 -0.99 -0.55 -1.29
N ILE A 99 -1.73 0.56 -1.26
CA ILE A 99 -1.46 1.76 -2.07
C ILE A 99 -0.04 2.27 -1.81
N LEU A 100 0.35 2.39 -0.55
CA LEU A 100 1.66 2.88 -0.15
C LEU A 100 2.79 1.93 -0.59
N SER A 101 2.58 0.63 -0.46
CA SER A 101 3.53 -0.40 -0.89
C SER A 101 3.69 -0.44 -2.41
N LEU A 102 2.58 -0.38 -3.14
CA LEU A 102 2.59 -0.37 -4.61
C LEU A 102 3.28 0.89 -5.14
N SER A 103 3.00 2.04 -4.52
CA SER A 103 3.66 3.31 -4.80
C SER A 103 5.18 3.21 -4.67
N TYR A 104 5.68 2.51 -3.66
CA TYR A 104 7.12 2.33 -3.48
C TYR A 104 7.77 1.60 -4.66
N PHE A 105 7.22 0.47 -5.09
CA PHE A 105 7.78 -0.27 -6.23
C PHE A 105 7.64 0.48 -7.55
N MET A 106 6.54 1.22 -7.75
CA MET A 106 6.38 2.13 -8.88
C MET A 106 7.46 3.22 -8.89
N LEU A 107 7.75 3.83 -7.72
CA LEU A 107 8.82 4.82 -7.60
C LEU A 107 10.19 4.22 -7.92
N GLN A 108 10.53 3.04 -7.38
CA GLN A 108 11.81 2.38 -7.67
C GLN A 108 12.00 2.12 -9.17
N ASN A 109 10.94 1.70 -9.86
CA ASN A 109 10.96 1.52 -11.31
C ASN A 109 11.09 2.85 -12.06
N TYR A 110 10.37 3.89 -11.62
CA TYR A 110 10.47 5.23 -12.20
C TYR A 110 11.87 5.83 -12.06
N MET A 111 12.48 5.70 -10.88
CA MET A 111 13.86 6.15 -10.65
C MET A 111 14.85 5.42 -11.56
N ASN A 112 14.76 4.10 -11.68
CA ASN A 112 15.60 3.34 -12.62
C ASN A 112 15.44 3.83 -14.06
N LYS A 113 14.20 4.09 -14.48
CA LYS A 113 13.91 4.65 -15.81
C LYS A 113 14.57 6.02 -16.01
N ILE A 114 14.53 6.93 -15.04
CA ILE A 114 15.20 8.24 -15.12
C ILE A 114 16.71 8.06 -15.32
N PHE A 115 17.32 7.07 -14.66
CA PHE A 115 18.75 6.78 -14.78
C PHE A 115 19.11 5.89 -15.99
N GLY A 116 18.19 5.66 -16.92
CA GLY A 116 18.42 4.83 -18.12
C GLY A 116 18.62 3.34 -17.83
N LYS A 117 18.19 2.86 -16.65
CA LYS A 117 18.26 1.46 -16.25
C LYS A 117 16.96 0.73 -16.59
N PRO A 118 17.01 -0.60 -16.83
CA PRO A 118 15.79 -1.39 -17.04
C PRO A 118 14.88 -1.40 -15.82
N ARG A 119 13.62 -1.77 -16.02
CA ARG A 119 12.65 -2.00 -14.93
C ARG A 119 13.23 -3.00 -13.92
N LEU A 120 13.18 -2.65 -12.63
CA LEU A 120 13.79 -3.45 -11.57
C LEU A 120 12.82 -4.48 -11.00
N TYR A 121 11.55 -4.10 -10.83
CA TYR A 121 10.55 -4.93 -10.19
C TYR A 121 9.32 -5.15 -11.08
N ASP A 122 8.79 -6.36 -11.04
CA ASP A 122 7.40 -6.67 -11.37
C ASP A 122 6.61 -6.70 -10.06
N TYR A 123 5.37 -6.23 -10.09
CA TYR A 123 4.47 -6.24 -8.95
C TYR A 123 3.08 -6.70 -9.38
N ARG A 124 2.31 -7.23 -8.44
CA ARG A 124 0.90 -7.59 -8.61
C ARG A 124 0.16 -7.37 -7.30
N VAL A 125 -1.12 -7.04 -7.39
CA VAL A 125 -2.03 -6.92 -6.24
C VAL A 125 -2.75 -8.24 -6.07
N LEU A 126 -2.95 -8.66 -4.82
CA LEU A 126 -3.65 -9.87 -4.45
C LEU A 126 -4.83 -9.50 -3.58
N VAL A 127 -6.00 -10.05 -3.89
CA VAL A 127 -7.14 -10.09 -2.97
C VAL A 127 -7.26 -11.52 -2.47
N VAL A 128 -7.24 -11.69 -1.15
CA VAL A 128 -7.24 -12.98 -0.48
C VAL A 128 -8.31 -13.07 0.59
N GLY A 129 -8.70 -14.31 0.90
CA GLY A 129 -9.61 -14.66 1.98
C GLY A 129 -9.16 -15.94 2.67
N ARG A 130 -9.36 -16.04 3.99
CA ARG A 130 -9.11 -17.31 4.71
C ARG A 130 -10.08 -18.41 4.27
N PHE A 131 -11.29 -18.03 3.87
CA PHE A 131 -12.33 -18.91 3.34
C PHE A 131 -12.60 -18.55 1.87
N ALA A 132 -13.82 -18.81 1.40
CA ALA A 132 -14.22 -18.53 0.01
C ALA A 132 -14.41 -17.03 -0.27
N ASP A 133 -14.57 -16.21 0.76
CA ASP A 133 -14.90 -14.79 0.62
C ASP A 133 -13.64 -13.90 0.68
N PRO A 134 -13.55 -12.84 -0.17
CA PRO A 134 -12.46 -11.88 -0.12
C PRO A 134 -12.49 -11.09 1.21
N HIS A 135 -11.32 -10.85 1.80
CA HIS A 135 -11.23 -10.18 3.10
C HIS A 135 -9.99 -9.28 3.25
N HIS A 136 -8.94 -9.49 2.46
CA HIS A 136 -7.67 -8.81 2.65
C HIS A 136 -6.99 -8.54 1.32
N ILE A 137 -6.27 -7.43 1.22
CA ILE A 137 -5.52 -7.03 0.04
C ILE A 137 -4.06 -6.75 0.41
N TYR A 138 -3.14 -7.15 -0.46
CA TYR A 138 -1.73 -6.82 -0.36
C TYR A 138 -1.05 -6.95 -1.73
N ILE A 139 0.26 -6.76 -1.80
CA ILE A 139 1.00 -6.95 -3.06
C ILE A 139 2.02 -8.08 -2.94
N GLU A 140 2.36 -8.63 -4.09
CA GLU A 140 3.60 -9.35 -4.28
C GLU A 140 4.47 -8.61 -5.27
N TYR A 141 5.77 -8.77 -5.14
CA TYR A 141 6.72 -8.26 -6.11
C TYR A 141 7.81 -9.28 -6.38
N LYS A 142 8.51 -9.11 -7.49
CA LYS A 142 9.73 -9.86 -7.81
C LYS A 142 10.68 -8.97 -8.58
N LYS A 143 11.97 -9.27 -8.52
CA LYS A 143 12.90 -8.69 -9.51
C LYS A 143 12.52 -9.21 -10.90
N THR A 144 12.73 -8.40 -11.93
CA THR A 144 12.39 -8.74 -13.32
C THR A 144 13.11 -10.00 -13.83
N ASP A 145 14.29 -10.29 -13.31
CA ASP A 145 15.09 -11.49 -13.60
C ASP A 145 14.75 -12.71 -12.71
N SER A 146 13.83 -12.56 -11.76
CA SER A 146 13.41 -13.63 -10.84
C SER A 146 12.06 -14.22 -11.27
N ILE A 147 11.89 -15.52 -11.02
CA ILE A 147 10.60 -16.20 -11.09
C ILE A 147 9.85 -16.22 -9.76
N LYS A 148 10.55 -15.93 -8.64
CA LYS A 148 10.00 -16.01 -7.29
C LYS A 148 9.31 -14.70 -6.93
N TRP A 149 7.99 -14.77 -6.74
CA TRP A 149 7.19 -13.71 -6.11
C TRP A 149 7.44 -13.69 -4.60
N ILE A 150 7.57 -12.49 -4.06
CA ILE A 150 7.81 -12.20 -2.64
C ILE A 150 6.56 -11.50 -2.11
N PRO A 151 5.84 -12.11 -1.14
CA PRO A 151 4.78 -11.46 -0.39
C PRO A 151 5.26 -10.18 0.28
N PHE A 152 4.48 -9.10 0.12
CA PHE A 152 4.73 -7.82 0.72
C PHE A 152 3.43 -7.31 1.36
N ASP A 153 3.21 -7.74 2.60
CA ASP A 153 2.04 -7.37 3.38
C ASP A 153 2.43 -6.77 4.74
N PRO A 154 2.66 -5.45 4.83
CA PRO A 154 2.99 -4.77 6.08
C PRO A 154 1.73 -4.41 6.91
N THR A 155 0.57 -5.05 6.68
CA THR A 155 -0.69 -4.65 7.32
C THR A 155 -0.69 -4.87 8.82
N TYR A 156 -0.39 -6.08 9.27
CA TYR A 156 -0.49 -6.43 10.68
C TYR A 156 0.89 -6.47 11.36
N PRO A 157 1.00 -6.15 12.66
CA PRO A 157 2.27 -6.19 13.38
C PRO A 157 2.97 -7.55 13.37
N HIS A 158 2.20 -8.64 13.26
CA HIS A 158 2.72 -10.01 13.23
C HIS A 158 3.09 -10.49 11.82
N ASN A 159 2.82 -9.70 10.77
CA ASN A 159 3.22 -10.08 9.41
C ASN A 159 4.74 -10.00 9.28
N GLU A 160 5.32 -10.97 8.58
CA GLU A 160 6.75 -11.06 8.30
C GLU A 160 7.04 -10.75 6.83
N TYR A 161 8.17 -10.09 6.57
CA TYR A 161 8.57 -9.75 5.21
C TYR A 161 8.83 -11.02 4.39
N GLY A 162 8.24 -11.09 3.19
CA GLY A 162 8.38 -12.24 2.30
C GLY A 162 7.55 -13.46 2.70
N VAL A 163 6.67 -13.34 3.69
CA VAL A 163 5.77 -14.40 4.16
C VAL A 163 4.32 -13.99 3.91
N ALA A 164 3.53 -14.86 3.32
CA ALA A 164 2.10 -14.62 3.15
C ALA A 164 1.41 -14.61 4.53
N PRO A 165 0.42 -13.73 4.77
CA PRO A 165 -0.20 -13.57 6.08
C PRO A 165 -0.93 -14.83 6.56
N PHE A 166 -1.39 -15.67 5.63
CA PHE A 166 -2.01 -16.97 5.88
C PHE A 166 -2.13 -17.76 4.57
N VAL A 167 -2.47 -19.05 4.67
CA VAL A 167 -2.84 -19.87 3.51
C VAL A 167 -4.26 -19.48 3.04
N PRO A 168 -4.44 -18.99 1.81
CA PRO A 168 -5.73 -18.49 1.35
C PRO A 168 -6.69 -19.63 0.95
N GLY A 169 -7.96 -19.51 1.35
CA GLY A 169 -9.08 -20.26 0.75
C GLY A 169 -9.63 -19.58 -0.52
N PHE A 170 -9.42 -18.27 -0.64
CA PHE A 170 -9.73 -17.46 -1.81
C PHE A 170 -8.51 -16.64 -2.21
N ILE A 171 -8.21 -16.62 -3.51
CA ILE A 171 -7.14 -15.78 -4.06
C ILE A 171 -7.48 -15.32 -5.47
N ARG A 172 -7.25 -14.03 -5.72
CA ARG A 172 -7.29 -13.40 -7.04
C ARG A 172 -6.07 -12.52 -7.21
N TYR A 173 -5.48 -12.57 -8.40
CA TYR A 173 -4.29 -11.81 -8.77
C TYR A 173 -4.67 -10.75 -9.79
N PHE A 174 -4.18 -9.54 -9.59
CA PHE A 174 -4.43 -8.39 -10.45
C PHE A 174 -3.10 -7.80 -10.87
N TYR A 175 -2.99 -7.49 -12.15
CA TYR A 175 -1.80 -6.88 -12.75
C TYR A 175 -2.16 -5.48 -13.24
N ASP A 176 -1.15 -4.62 -13.30
CA ASP A 176 -1.26 -3.24 -13.79
C ASP A 176 -1.48 -3.15 -15.31
#